data_AF-A0A522C1M0-F1
#
_entry.id   AF-A0A522C1M0-F1
#
_cell.length_a   1.000
_cell.length_b   1.000
_cell.length_c   1.000
_cell.angle_alpha   90.00
_cell.angle_beta   90.00
_cell.angle_gamma   90.00
#
_symmetry.space_group_name_H-M   'P 1'
#
loop_
_entity.id
_entity.type
_entity.pdbx_description
1 polymer ?
#
loop_
_entity_poly.entity_id
_entity_poly.type
_entity_poly.pdbx_seq_one_letter_code
_entity_poly.pdbx_strand_id
1 'polypeptide(L)'
;MTYEERLGAPVVWWLGALGVALLLAAGIHSGGDGARAVVPYVVLPAVAVAWLAQASRGRVAVVDGVLHVPGARIPVDALGGVTPLDRDATRQVRGPLAEPLAFVTTRPWLPASVRLQVEDPDDDTPYWLVGTRRPQELAAAVAAARDVSG
;
A
#
# COMPACT_ATOMS: atom_id res chain seq x y z
N MET A 1 0.12 -0.09 22.02
CA MET A 1 0.03 -0.59 20.62
C MET A 1 -1.39 -1.07 20.37
N THR A 2 -2.15 -0.32 19.56
CA THR A 2 -3.61 -0.50 19.42
C THR A 2 -3.97 -1.27 18.15
N TYR A 3 -3.10 -1.23 17.13
CA TYR A 3 -3.32 -1.94 15.85
C TYR A 3 -1.99 -2.23 15.14
N GLU A 4 -1.88 -3.39 14.49
CA GLU A 4 -0.84 -3.70 13.50
C GLU A 4 -1.39 -4.57 12.36
N GLU A 5 -1.03 -4.22 11.13
CA GLU A 5 -1.32 -4.99 9.94
C GLU A 5 -0.13 -5.04 8.98
N ARG A 6 0.17 -6.25 8.49
CA ARG A 6 1.15 -6.48 7.44
C ARG A 6 0.49 -6.46 6.06
N LEU A 7 1.00 -5.63 5.15
CA LEU A 7 0.46 -5.43 3.81
C LEU A 7 1.05 -6.42 2.77
N GLY A 8 1.28 -7.67 3.16
CA GLY A 8 1.92 -8.67 2.29
C GLY A 8 1.11 -9.00 1.03
N ALA A 9 1.75 -9.21 -0.12
CA ALA A 9 1.05 -9.58 -1.34
C ALA A 9 0.49 -11.02 -1.25
N PRO A 10 -0.76 -11.27 -1.72
CA PRO A 10 -1.34 -12.60 -1.73
C PRO A 10 -0.67 -13.47 -2.82
N VAL A 11 -0.72 -14.80 -2.66
CA VAL A 11 -0.02 -15.78 -3.52
C VAL A 11 -0.28 -15.58 -5.02
N VAL A 12 -1.50 -15.18 -5.39
CA VAL A 12 -1.86 -14.91 -6.80
C VAL A 12 -1.00 -13.83 -7.45
N TRP A 13 -0.55 -12.80 -6.68
CA TRP A 13 0.35 -11.78 -7.21
C TRP A 13 1.75 -12.32 -7.47
N TRP A 14 2.22 -13.26 -6.66
CA TRP A 14 3.50 -13.94 -6.87
C TRP A 14 3.47 -14.81 -8.12
N LEU A 15 2.41 -15.62 -8.27
CA LEU A 15 2.21 -16.44 -9.47
C LEU A 15 2.05 -15.59 -10.72
N GLY A 16 1.28 -14.50 -10.64
CA GLY A 16 1.10 -13.56 -11.74
C GLY A 16 2.41 -12.88 -12.14
N ALA A 17 3.21 -12.40 -11.17
CA ALA A 17 4.50 -11.78 -11.43
C ALA A 17 5.50 -12.76 -12.09
N LEU A 18 5.54 -14.02 -11.62
CA LEU A 18 6.34 -15.07 -12.24
C LEU A 18 5.85 -15.40 -13.65
N GLY A 19 4.54 -15.54 -13.85
CA GLY A 19 3.95 -15.78 -15.17
C GLY A 19 4.31 -14.69 -16.18
N VAL A 20 4.15 -13.42 -15.80
CA VAL A 20 4.53 -12.28 -16.65
C VAL A 20 6.03 -12.27 -16.94
N ALA A 21 6.87 -12.52 -15.93
CA ALA A 21 8.33 -12.59 -16.11
C ALA A 21 8.74 -13.69 -17.09
N LEU A 22 8.11 -14.87 -17.02
CA LEU A 22 8.37 -15.99 -17.93
C LEU A 22 7.88 -15.71 -19.36
N LEU A 23 6.72 -15.05 -19.51
CA LEU A 23 6.21 -14.63 -20.83
C LEU A 23 7.15 -13.61 -21.49
N LEU A 24 7.62 -12.62 -20.72
CA LEU A 24 8.61 -11.66 -21.20
C LEU A 24 9.94 -12.34 -21.56
N ALA A 25 10.40 -13.28 -20.73
CA ALA A 25 11.61 -14.06 -21.00
C ALA A 25 11.48 -14.85 -22.32
N ALA A 26 10.34 -15.50 -22.56
CA ALA A 26 10.06 -16.22 -23.80
C ALA A 26 10.03 -15.30 -25.02
N GLY A 27 9.45 -14.10 -24.89
CA GLY A 27 9.48 -13.09 -25.95
C GLY A 27 10.91 -12.68 -26.30
N ILE A 28 11.74 -12.38 -25.30
CA ILE A 28 13.16 -12.02 -25.52
C ILE A 28 13.93 -13.18 -26.15
N HIS A 29 13.71 -14.41 -25.69
CA HIS A 29 14.35 -15.61 -26.22
C HIS A 29 14.07 -15.80 -27.72
N SER A 30 12.85 -15.53 -28.18
CA SER A 30 12.48 -15.65 -29.60
C SER A 30 13.27 -14.73 -30.54
N GLY A 31 13.94 -13.69 -30.01
CA GLY A 31 14.74 -12.74 -30.76
C GLY A 31 16.25 -12.97 -30.71
N GLY A 32 16.75 -14.02 -30.05
CA GLY A 32 18.19 -14.24 -29.89
C GLY A 32 18.60 -15.71 -29.89
N ASP A 33 19.78 -15.99 -30.42
CA ASP A 33 20.32 -17.35 -30.53
C ASP A 33 21.39 -17.65 -29.46
N GLY A 34 21.49 -18.94 -29.08
CA GLY A 34 22.54 -19.47 -28.22
C GLY A 34 22.27 -19.37 -26.71
N ALA A 35 23.26 -19.77 -25.91
CA ALA A 35 23.11 -19.95 -24.45
C ALA A 35 22.71 -18.65 -23.70
N ARG A 36 22.99 -17.48 -24.27
CA ARG A 36 22.62 -16.17 -23.69
C ARG A 36 21.11 -15.93 -23.72
N ALA A 37 20.38 -16.58 -24.61
CA ALA A 37 18.94 -16.47 -24.72
C ALA A 37 18.20 -17.10 -23.51
N VAL A 38 18.90 -17.83 -22.63
CA VAL A 38 18.34 -18.41 -21.39
C VAL A 38 18.40 -17.41 -20.22
N VAL A 39 19.28 -16.41 -20.28
CA VAL A 39 19.48 -15.41 -19.20
C VAL A 39 18.18 -14.75 -18.72
N PRO A 40 17.24 -14.33 -19.59
CA PRO A 40 15.98 -13.71 -19.17
C PRO A 40 15.12 -14.57 -18.23
N TYR A 41 15.18 -15.90 -18.35
CA TYR A 41 14.42 -16.83 -17.51
C TYR A 41 14.89 -16.88 -16.05
N VAL A 42 16.10 -16.37 -15.77
CA VAL A 42 16.60 -16.26 -14.39
C VAL A 42 16.45 -14.81 -13.91
N VAL A 43 16.87 -13.85 -14.74
CA VAL A 43 16.91 -12.43 -14.36
C VAL A 43 15.51 -11.88 -14.12
N LEU A 44 14.56 -12.09 -15.05
CA LEU A 44 13.23 -11.49 -14.93
C LEU A 44 12.44 -12.04 -13.74
N PRO A 45 12.39 -13.37 -13.48
CA PRO A 45 11.75 -13.88 -12.27
C PRO A 45 12.41 -13.39 -10.99
N ALA A 46 13.75 -13.34 -10.94
CA ALA A 46 14.47 -12.83 -9.76
C ALA A 46 14.12 -11.37 -9.47
N VAL A 47 14.10 -10.51 -10.49
CA VAL A 47 13.72 -9.10 -10.37
C VAL A 47 12.26 -8.98 -9.92
N ALA A 48 11.35 -9.74 -10.51
CA ALA A 48 9.93 -9.71 -10.17
C ALA A 48 9.68 -10.14 -8.70
N VAL A 49 10.34 -11.22 -8.25
CA VAL A 49 10.27 -11.69 -6.87
C VAL A 49 10.86 -10.67 -5.91
N ALA A 50 12.03 -10.10 -6.22
CA ALA A 50 12.68 -9.09 -5.38
C ALA A 50 11.81 -7.85 -5.21
N TRP A 51 11.23 -7.37 -6.31
CA TRP A 51 10.34 -6.21 -6.31
C TRP A 51 9.07 -6.48 -5.47
N LEU A 52 8.40 -7.63 -5.68
CA LEU A 52 7.19 -7.96 -4.95
C LEU A 52 7.45 -8.22 -3.46
N ALA A 53 8.61 -8.80 -3.13
CA ALA A 53 9.07 -8.96 -1.75
C ALA A 53 9.24 -7.61 -1.06
N GLN A 54 9.89 -6.65 -1.73
CA GLN A 54 10.05 -5.30 -1.20
C GLN A 54 8.69 -4.60 -1.03
N ALA A 55 7.80 -4.70 -2.00
CA ALA A 55 6.47 -4.10 -1.94
C ALA A 55 5.57 -4.70 -0.83
N SER A 56 5.79 -5.98 -0.50
CA SER A 56 5.08 -6.75 0.53
C SER A 56 5.54 -6.48 1.97
N ARG A 57 6.63 -5.73 2.17
CA ARG A 57 7.18 -5.44 3.51
C ARG A 57 6.44 -4.35 4.27
N GLY A 58 5.52 -3.63 3.62
CA GLY A 58 4.77 -2.54 4.25
C GLY A 58 3.99 -2.99 5.48
N ARG A 59 4.00 -2.17 6.53
CA ARG A 59 3.21 -2.35 7.74
C ARG A 59 2.47 -1.07 8.08
N VAL A 60 1.27 -1.22 8.60
CA VAL A 60 0.48 -0.12 9.18
C VAL A 60 0.29 -0.43 10.65
N ALA A 61 0.62 0.50 11.53
CA ALA A 61 0.47 0.30 12.97
C ALA A 61 0.10 1.61 13.67
N VAL A 62 -0.67 1.51 14.75
CA VAL A 62 -0.95 2.64 15.65
C VAL A 62 -0.27 2.34 16.98
N VAL A 63 0.75 3.13 17.32
CA VAL A 63 1.61 2.93 18.48
C VAL A 63 1.79 4.27 19.18
N ASP A 64 1.50 4.32 20.48
CA ASP A 64 1.72 5.48 21.34
C ASP A 64 1.17 6.80 20.77
N GLY A 65 -0.07 6.79 20.26
CA GLY A 65 -0.71 7.98 19.67
C GLY A 65 -0.13 8.39 18.31
N VAL A 66 0.66 7.54 17.66
CA VAL A 66 1.23 7.80 16.33
C VAL A 66 0.78 6.73 15.35
N LEU A 67 0.27 7.17 14.21
CA LEU A 67 0.00 6.31 13.06
C LEU A 67 1.27 6.14 12.23
N HIS A 68 1.75 4.90 12.17
CA HIS A 68 2.87 4.47 11.33
C HIS A 68 2.36 3.83 10.05
N VAL A 69 2.82 4.35 8.92
CA VAL A 69 2.53 3.79 7.59
C VAL A 69 3.81 3.69 6.78
N PRO A 70 3.85 2.91 5.68
CA PRO A 70 5.04 2.85 4.85
C PRO A 70 5.36 4.23 4.24
N GLY A 71 6.51 4.79 4.63
CA GLY A 71 7.02 6.05 4.11
C GLY A 71 6.74 7.29 4.96
N ALA A 72 5.84 7.21 5.96
CA ALA A 72 5.49 8.37 6.79
C ALA A 72 4.97 7.97 8.18
N ARG A 73 4.96 8.92 9.10
CA ARG A 73 4.36 8.80 10.44
C ARG A 73 3.65 10.11 10.78
N ILE A 74 2.48 10.03 11.40
CA ILE A 74 1.69 11.20 11.80
C ILE A 74 1.11 10.98 13.20
N PRO A 75 1.21 11.95 14.12
CA PRO A 75 0.48 11.91 15.38
C PRO A 75 -1.03 11.84 15.12
N VAL A 76 -1.76 11.06 15.90
CA VAL A 76 -3.22 10.94 15.73
C VAL A 76 -3.95 12.23 16.07
N ASP A 77 -3.31 13.13 16.83
CA ASP A 77 -3.86 14.44 17.22
C ASP A 77 -3.88 15.43 16.06
N ALA A 78 -2.98 15.26 15.08
CA ALA A 78 -2.98 16.02 13.83
C ALA A 78 -4.00 15.48 12.80
N LEU A 79 -4.70 14.39 13.13
CA LEU A 79 -5.74 13.82 12.27
C LEU A 79 -7.12 14.29 12.71
N GLY A 80 -7.93 14.69 11.74
CA GLY A 80 -9.33 15.05 11.89
C GLY A 80 -10.28 13.89 11.64
N GLY A 81 -11.18 14.05 10.66
CA GLY A 81 -12.12 13.01 10.26
C GLY A 81 -11.45 11.70 9.82
N VAL A 82 -11.93 10.58 10.35
CA VAL A 82 -11.49 9.22 10.01
C VAL A 82 -12.63 8.48 9.32
N THR A 83 -12.48 8.23 8.02
CA THR A 83 -13.54 7.61 7.20
C THR A 83 -13.05 6.29 6.59
N PRO A 84 -13.55 5.13 7.04
CA PRO A 84 -13.28 3.86 6.38
C PRO A 84 -13.97 3.84 5.01
N LEU A 85 -13.24 3.46 3.98
CA LEU A 85 -13.72 3.36 2.61
C LEU A 85 -13.79 1.88 2.20
N ASP A 86 -14.92 1.49 1.62
CA ASP A 86 -15.07 0.20 0.97
C ASP A 86 -14.31 0.17 -0.37
N ARG A 87 -14.48 -0.92 -1.13
CA ARG A 87 -13.79 -1.12 -2.40
C ARG A 87 -14.16 -0.08 -3.46
N ASP A 88 -15.43 0.28 -3.55
CA ASP A 88 -15.93 1.18 -4.58
C ASP A 88 -15.56 2.63 -4.26
N ALA A 89 -15.71 3.04 -3.00
CA ALA A 89 -15.26 4.34 -2.53
C ALA A 89 -13.73 4.48 -2.66
N THR A 90 -12.97 3.44 -2.32
CA THR A 90 -11.51 3.43 -2.52
C THR A 90 -11.14 3.62 -3.98
N ARG A 91 -11.86 2.97 -4.91
CA ARG A 91 -11.63 3.13 -6.35
C ARG A 91 -11.92 4.55 -6.82
N GLN A 92 -12.98 5.18 -6.31
CA GLN A 92 -13.33 6.56 -6.65
C GLN A 92 -12.24 7.54 -6.19
N VAL A 93 -11.80 7.43 -4.93
CA VAL A 93 -10.79 8.31 -4.34
C VAL A 93 -9.39 8.08 -4.93
N ARG A 94 -9.07 6.87 -5.42
CA ARG A 94 -7.82 6.63 -6.17
C ARG A 94 -7.87 7.09 -7.63
N GLY A 95 -9.06 7.36 -8.16
CA GLY A 95 -9.25 7.64 -9.58
C GLY A 95 -9.91 9.01 -9.78
N PRO A 96 -11.19 9.08 -10.16
CA PRO A 96 -11.86 10.34 -10.51
C PRO A 96 -11.84 11.41 -9.41
N LEU A 97 -11.79 11.00 -8.13
CA LEU A 97 -11.78 11.89 -6.98
C LEU A 97 -10.39 11.98 -6.32
N ALA A 98 -9.34 11.62 -7.06
CA ALA A 98 -7.97 11.72 -6.56
C ALA A 98 -7.58 13.17 -6.37
N GLU A 99 -7.03 13.45 -5.18
CA GLU A 99 -6.50 14.76 -4.82
C GLU A 99 -4.97 14.72 -4.95
N PRO A 100 -4.35 15.55 -5.80
CA PRO A 100 -2.90 15.57 -5.99
C PRO A 100 -2.09 15.82 -4.72
N LEU A 101 -2.62 16.60 -3.77
CA LEU A 101 -1.93 16.93 -2.52
C LEU A 101 -2.08 15.84 -1.45
N ALA A 102 -2.96 14.85 -1.65
CA ALA A 102 -3.20 13.83 -0.64
C ALA A 102 -2.02 12.86 -0.54
N PHE A 103 -1.65 12.51 0.70
CA PHE A 103 -0.66 11.46 0.92
C PHE A 103 -1.32 10.09 0.72
N VAL A 104 -0.93 9.37 -0.33
CA VAL A 104 -1.52 8.06 -0.66
C VAL A 104 -0.52 6.93 -0.41
N THR A 105 -0.83 6.05 0.53
CA THR A 105 -0.07 4.82 0.79
C THR A 105 -0.97 3.61 0.66
N THR A 106 -1.00 3.04 -0.54
CA THR A 106 -1.84 1.88 -0.85
C THR A 106 -1.06 0.80 -1.60
N ARG A 107 -1.67 -0.37 -1.80
CA ARG A 107 -1.12 -1.44 -2.63
C ARG A 107 -2.19 -1.93 -3.61
N PRO A 108 -1.78 -2.45 -4.78
CA PRO A 108 -2.72 -2.97 -5.77
C PRO A 108 -3.63 -4.11 -5.26
N TRP A 109 -3.15 -4.90 -4.30
CA TRP A 109 -3.89 -6.01 -3.68
C TRP A 109 -4.71 -5.63 -2.44
N LEU A 110 -4.75 -4.34 -2.08
CA LEU A 110 -5.58 -3.86 -0.97
C LEU A 110 -6.87 -3.26 -1.53
N PRO A 111 -8.00 -3.97 -1.38
CA PRO A 111 -9.26 -3.56 -1.99
C PRO A 111 -9.85 -2.32 -1.33
N ALA A 112 -9.57 -2.08 -0.05
CA ALA A 112 -10.14 -1.03 0.76
C ALA A 112 -9.07 -0.07 1.30
N SER A 113 -9.51 1.05 1.86
CA SER A 113 -8.64 2.06 2.46
C SER A 113 -9.35 2.85 3.56
N VAL A 114 -8.60 3.60 4.35
CA VAL A 114 -9.12 4.59 5.29
C VAL A 114 -8.63 5.96 4.83
N ARG A 115 -9.55 6.91 4.74
CA ARG A 115 -9.24 8.33 4.54
C ARG A 115 -9.14 9.00 5.90
N LEU A 116 -8.01 9.66 6.15
CA LEU A 116 -7.70 10.35 7.40
C LEU A 116 -7.48 11.82 7.04
N GLN A 117 -8.38 12.70 7.43
CA GLN A 117 -8.18 14.13 7.23
C GLN A 117 -7.01 14.60 8.08
N VAL A 118 -6.16 15.47 7.53
CA VAL A 118 -5.08 16.11 8.28
C VAL A 118 -5.56 17.49 8.67
N GLU A 119 -5.37 17.85 9.93
CA GLU A 119 -5.77 19.14 10.53
C GLU A 119 -4.56 19.95 11.01
N ASP A 120 -3.37 19.66 10.47
CA ASP A 120 -2.15 20.40 10.77
C ASP A 120 -2.10 21.70 9.93
N PRO A 121 -2.09 22.89 10.56
CA PRO A 121 -2.06 24.17 9.83
C PRO A 121 -0.74 24.42 9.08
N ASP A 122 0.33 23.69 9.41
CA ASP A 122 1.64 23.81 8.76
C ASP A 122 1.82 22.78 7.62
N ASP A 123 0.85 21.89 7.37
CA ASP A 123 0.87 20.87 6.31
C ASP A 123 -0.26 21.09 5.28
N ASP A 124 0.12 21.33 4.03
CA ASP A 124 -0.83 21.49 2.91
C ASP A 124 -1.51 20.16 2.49
N THR A 125 -1.13 19.03 3.08
CA THR A 125 -1.71 17.71 2.79
C THR A 125 -3.14 17.64 3.32
N PRO A 126 -4.19 17.57 2.49
CA PRO A 126 -5.58 17.65 2.98
C PRO A 126 -6.04 16.37 3.68
N TYR A 127 -5.53 15.21 3.24
CA TYR A 127 -5.82 13.92 3.84
C TYR A 127 -4.79 12.86 3.47
N TRP A 128 -4.72 11.82 4.29
CA TRP A 128 -3.99 10.59 4.03
C TRP A 128 -4.96 9.49 3.59
N LEU A 129 -4.60 8.75 2.54
CA LEU A 129 -5.31 7.56 2.08
C LEU A 129 -4.47 6.32 2.35
N VAL A 130 -4.86 5.54 3.36
CA VAL A 130 -4.11 4.37 3.83
C VAL A 130 -4.82 3.10 3.40
N GLY A 131 -4.18 2.28 2.57
CA GLY A 131 -4.71 0.99 2.14
C GLY A 131 -4.65 -0.04 3.27
N THR A 132 -5.74 -0.77 3.49
CA THR A 132 -5.86 -1.78 4.54
C THR A 132 -6.88 -2.85 4.14
N ARG A 133 -6.75 -4.06 4.69
CA ARG A 133 -7.78 -5.10 4.56
C ARG A 133 -8.89 -4.97 5.59
N ARG A 134 -8.66 -4.20 6.66
CA ARG A 134 -9.55 -4.05 7.81
C ARG A 134 -9.79 -2.57 8.09
N PRO A 135 -10.45 -1.84 7.17
CA PRO A 135 -10.60 -0.39 7.29
C PRO A 135 -11.37 0.04 8.54
N GLN A 136 -12.36 -0.75 8.98
CA GLN A 136 -13.11 -0.46 10.20
C GLN A 136 -12.23 -0.59 11.46
N GLU A 137 -11.39 -1.62 11.54
CA GLU A 137 -10.49 -1.82 12.69
C GLU A 137 -9.43 -0.72 12.77
N LEU A 138 -8.84 -0.33 11.64
CA LEU A 138 -7.88 0.77 11.60
C LEU A 138 -8.52 2.09 12.00
N ALA A 139 -9.72 2.38 11.48
CA ALA A 139 -10.46 3.60 11.84
C ALA A 139 -10.76 3.66 13.35
N ALA A 140 -11.25 2.55 13.92
CA ALA A 140 -11.52 2.45 15.34
C ALA A 140 -10.26 2.60 16.19
N ALA A 141 -9.13 2.02 15.76
CA ALA A 141 -7.86 2.14 16.48
C ALA A 141 -7.31 3.57 16.48
N VAL A 142 -7.46 4.31 15.37
CA VAL A 142 -7.08 5.73 15.31
C VAL A 142 -7.98 6.56 16.22
N ALA A 143 -9.31 6.36 16.17
CA ALA A 143 -10.24 7.07 17.04
C ALA A 143 -9.95 6.83 18.53
N ALA A 144 -9.78 5.56 18.93
CA ALA A 144 -9.45 5.21 20.31
C ALA A 144 -8.10 5.77 20.77
N ALA A 145 -7.12 5.92 19.87
CA ALA A 145 -5.84 6.54 20.21
C ALA A 145 -5.97 8.05 20.43
N ARG A 146 -6.87 8.73 19.72
CA ARG A 146 -7.15 10.17 19.91
C ARG A 146 -7.85 10.46 21.24
N ASP A 147 -8.80 9.62 21.62
CA ASP A 147 -9.53 9.77 22.89
C ASP A 147 -8.60 9.66 24.12
N VAL A 148 -7.44 9.02 23.98
CA VAL A 148 -6.43 8.89 25.05
C VAL A 148 -5.46 10.06 25.09
N SER A 149 -5.28 10.77 23.96
CA SER A 149 -4.37 11.91 23.86
C SER A 149 -5.00 13.26 24.24
N GLY A 150 -6.33 13.37 24.21
CA GLY A 150 -7.10 14.56 24.60
C GLY A 150 -7.40 14.63 26.09
#